data_AF-A0A4Z0E4M3-F1
#
_entry.id   AF-A0A4Z0E4M3-F1
#
_cell.length_a   1.000
_cell.length_b   1.000
_cell.length_c   1.000
_cell.angle_alpha   90.00
_cell.angle_beta   90.00
_cell.angle_gamma   90.00
#
_symmetry.space_group_name_H-M   'P 1'
#
loop_
_entity.id
_entity.type
_entity.pdbx_description
1 polymer ?
#
loop_
_entity_poly.entity_id
_entity_poly.type
_entity_poly.pdbx_seq_one_letter_code
_entity_poly.pdbx_strand_id
1 'polypeptide(L)'
;MTETTTETTTETGRRSPHETLDAQLLRYWEREAARFDELSARASFGWISRNYARRAQRAREKAERSRAKEVARGRLPASARAPDRDGDSPS
;
A
#
# COMPACT_ATOMS: atom_id res chain seq x y z
N MET A 1 57.68 4.48 0.57
CA MET A 1 56.62 4.23 -0.44
C MET A 1 55.77 3.09 0.09
N THR A 2 54.63 3.39 0.70
CA THR A 2 53.68 2.39 1.20
C THR A 2 52.39 2.56 0.41
N GLU A 3 52.19 1.68 -0.57
CA GLU A 3 50.97 1.62 -1.36
C GLU A 3 49.88 0.94 -0.51
N THR A 4 48.98 1.75 0.04
CA THR A 4 47.70 1.24 0.58
C THR A 4 46.77 0.98 -0.60
N THR A 5 46.73 -0.27 -1.05
CA THR A 5 45.70 -0.76 -1.98
C THR A 5 44.36 -0.78 -1.24
N THR A 6 43.54 0.24 -1.46
CA THR A 6 42.11 0.22 -1.12
C THR A 6 41.40 -0.73 -2.08
N GLU A 7 41.14 -1.96 -1.63
CA GLU A 7 40.21 -2.87 -2.28
C GLU A 7 38.78 -2.34 -2.11
N THR A 8 38.28 -1.64 -3.12
CA THR A 8 36.86 -1.29 -3.23
C THR A 8 36.06 -2.56 -3.51
N THR A 9 35.69 -3.29 -2.45
CA THR A 9 34.74 -4.40 -2.55
C THR A 9 33.42 -3.85 -3.07
N THR A 10 33.14 -4.12 -4.35
CA THR A 10 31.87 -3.78 -4.99
C THR A 10 30.80 -4.70 -4.43
N GLU A 11 30.08 -4.23 -3.40
CA GLU A 11 28.89 -4.88 -2.86
C GLU A 11 27.87 -5.03 -3.99
N THR A 12 27.81 -6.24 -4.54
CA THR A 12 26.99 -6.56 -5.71
C THR A 12 25.53 -6.48 -5.29
N GLY A 13 24.85 -5.46 -5.81
CA GLY A 13 23.55 -5.01 -5.37
C GLY A 13 22.51 -6.11 -5.16
N ARG A 14 21.91 -6.10 -3.97
CA ARG A 14 20.65 -6.79 -3.67
C ARG A 14 19.61 -6.29 -4.67
N ARG A 15 19.38 -7.03 -5.77
CA ARG A 15 18.34 -6.68 -6.75
C ARG A 15 17.03 -6.47 -5.97
N SER A 16 16.42 -5.30 -6.13
CA SER A 16 15.08 -5.07 -5.59
C SER A 16 14.17 -6.20 -6.07
N PRO A 17 13.42 -6.85 -5.16
CA PRO A 17 12.49 -7.90 -5.54
C PRO A 17 11.59 -7.39 -6.66
N HIS A 18 11.42 -8.19 -7.72
CA HIS A 18 10.48 -7.85 -8.79
C HIS A 18 9.12 -7.54 -8.20
N GLU A 19 8.53 -6.44 -8.66
CA GLU A 19 7.25 -5.98 -8.15
C GLU A 19 6.14 -6.98 -8.47
N THR A 20 5.30 -7.30 -7.49
CA THR A 20 4.18 -8.20 -7.71
C THR A 20 3.06 -7.52 -8.48
N LEU A 21 2.24 -8.34 -9.16
CA LEU A 21 1.00 -7.84 -9.75
C LEU A 21 0.06 -7.26 -8.69
N ASP A 22 -0.03 -7.87 -7.51
CA ASP A 22 -0.91 -7.36 -6.45
C ASP A 22 -0.42 -6.03 -5.87
N ALA A 23 0.90 -5.78 -5.80
CA ALA A 23 1.44 -4.47 -5.44
C ALA A 23 1.12 -3.39 -6.49
N GLN A 24 1.18 -3.74 -7.78
CA GLN A 24 0.76 -2.84 -8.85
C GLN A 24 -0.74 -2.53 -8.78
N LEU A 25 -1.56 -3.56 -8.54
CA LEU A 25 -3.00 -3.43 -8.39
C LEU A 25 -3.37 -2.62 -7.15
N LEU A 26 -2.67 -2.80 -6.03
CA LEU A 26 -2.86 -2.01 -4.82
C LEU A 26 -2.74 -0.52 -5.13
N ARG A 27 -1.59 -0.08 -5.69
CA ARG A 27 -1.37 1.33 -6.03
C ARG A 27 -2.36 1.85 -7.08
N TYR A 28 -2.71 1.00 -8.05
CA TYR A 28 -3.71 1.34 -9.05
C TYR A 28 -5.07 1.64 -8.41
N TRP A 29 -5.57 0.73 -7.56
CA TRP A 29 -6.87 0.87 -6.93
C TRP A 29 -6.90 1.99 -5.88
N GLU A 30 -5.81 2.24 -5.17
CA GLU A 30 -5.69 3.39 -4.25
C GLU A 30 -5.78 4.72 -5.01
N ARG A 31 -5.04 4.85 -6.12
CA ARG A 31 -5.13 6.04 -6.98
C ARG A 31 -6.52 6.21 -7.56
N GLU A 32 -7.13 5.13 -8.03
CA GLU A 32 -8.47 5.19 -8.63
C GLU A 32 -9.55 5.52 -7.58
N ALA A 33 -9.39 5.07 -6.34
CA ALA A 33 -10.26 5.46 -5.24
C ALA A 33 -10.20 6.98 -5.00
N ALA A 34 -9.00 7.55 -4.87
CA ALA A 34 -8.80 8.99 -4.69
C ALA A 34 -9.40 9.79 -5.88
N ARG A 35 -9.17 9.31 -7.11
CA ARG A 35 -9.76 9.93 -8.31
C ARG A 35 -11.30 9.93 -8.27
N PHE A 36 -11.92 8.83 -7.84
CA PHE A 36 -13.38 8.78 -7.71
C PHE A 36 -13.88 9.68 -6.58
N ASP A 37 -13.13 9.84 -5.49
CA ASP A 37 -13.47 10.81 -4.43
C ASP A 37 -13.46 12.24 -4.98
N GLU A 38 -12.44 12.61 -5.76
CA GLU A 38 -12.37 13.93 -6.42
C GLU A 38 -13.54 14.15 -7.37
N LEU A 39 -13.89 13.15 -8.18
CA LEU A 39 -15.04 13.22 -9.09
C LEU A 39 -16.37 13.31 -8.32
N SER A 40 -16.48 12.61 -7.19
CA SER A 40 -17.65 12.67 -6.31
C SER A 40 -17.82 14.06 -5.71
N ALA A 41 -16.73 14.70 -5.27
CA ALA A 41 -16.72 16.03 -4.71
C ALA A 41 -17.04 17.13 -5.73
N ARG A 42 -16.63 16.94 -7.00
CA ARG A 42 -16.85 17.89 -8.09
C ARG A 42 -18.21 17.75 -8.79
N ALA A 43 -18.97 16.70 -8.50
CA ALA A 43 -20.21 16.43 -9.21
C ALA A 43 -21.32 17.41 -8.81
N SER A 44 -21.95 18.06 -9.81
CA SER A 44 -23.05 19.00 -9.59
C SER A 44 -24.35 18.35 -9.16
N PHE A 45 -24.53 17.05 -9.41
CA PHE A 45 -25.75 16.31 -9.09
C PHE A 45 -25.49 15.23 -8.05
N GLY A 46 -26.31 15.19 -7.00
CA GLY A 46 -26.13 14.27 -5.87
C GLY A 46 -26.15 12.79 -6.24
N TRP A 47 -26.92 12.40 -7.27
CA TRP A 47 -26.94 11.01 -7.75
C TRP A 47 -25.64 10.60 -8.47
N ILE A 48 -24.99 11.54 -9.18
CA ILE A 48 -23.67 11.34 -9.80
C ILE A 48 -22.61 11.26 -8.70
N SER A 49 -22.63 12.19 -7.75
CA SER A 49 -21.71 12.19 -6.60
C SER A 49 -21.77 10.85 -5.87
N ARG A 50 -22.99 10.36 -5.58
CA ARG A 50 -23.22 9.08 -4.91
C ARG A 50 -22.80 7.88 -5.76
N ASN A 51 -22.88 7.95 -7.09
CA ASN A 51 -22.33 6.90 -7.96
C ASN A 51 -20.80 6.82 -7.85
N TYR A 52 -20.10 7.95 -7.95
CA TYR A 52 -18.64 7.99 -7.80
C TYR A 52 -18.19 7.57 -6.40
N ALA A 53 -18.88 7.98 -5.34
CA ALA A 53 -18.58 7.53 -3.97
C ALA A 53 -18.66 5.99 -3.85
N ARG A 54 -19.66 5.34 -4.47
CA ARG A 54 -19.73 3.87 -4.51
C ARG A 54 -18.57 3.25 -5.29
N ARG A 55 -18.11 3.90 -6.37
CA ARG A 55 -16.95 3.44 -7.15
C ARG A 55 -15.65 3.58 -6.35
N ALA A 56 -15.49 4.67 -5.60
CA ALA A 56 -14.37 4.86 -4.68
C ALA A 56 -14.32 3.74 -3.64
N GLN A 57 -15.45 3.42 -3.00
CA GLN A 57 -15.52 2.30 -2.05
C GLN A 57 -15.13 0.96 -2.68
N ARG A 58 -15.67 0.64 -3.87
CA ARG A 58 -15.30 -0.58 -4.58
C ARG A 58 -13.81 -0.64 -4.95
N ALA A 59 -13.20 0.50 -5.27
CA ALA A 59 -11.76 0.58 -5.51
C ALA A 59 -10.97 0.28 -4.23
N ARG A 60 -11.37 0.87 -3.08
CA ARG A 60 -10.76 0.58 -1.77
C ARG A 60 -10.88 -0.90 -1.38
N GLU A 61 -12.03 -1.53 -1.60
CA GLU A 61 -12.19 -2.97 -1.37
C GLU A 61 -11.22 -3.82 -2.20
N LYS A 62 -10.98 -3.44 -3.46
CA LYS A 62 -10.02 -4.15 -4.33
C LYS A 62 -8.58 -3.90 -3.93
N ALA A 63 -8.24 -2.67 -3.52
CA ALA A 63 -6.96 -2.33 -2.93
C ALA A 63 -6.72 -3.21 -1.70
N GLU A 64 -7.70 -3.31 -0.79
CA GLU A 64 -7.56 -4.09 0.44
C GLU A 64 -7.37 -5.59 0.17
N ARG A 65 -8.11 -6.17 -0.79
CA ARG A 65 -7.86 -7.55 -1.23
C ARG A 65 -6.45 -7.75 -1.77
N SER A 66 -5.90 -6.77 -2.48
CA SER A 66 -4.53 -6.83 -3.01
C SER A 66 -3.51 -6.69 -1.88
N ARG A 67 -3.75 -5.80 -0.92
CA ARG A 67 -2.96 -5.66 0.31
C ARG A 67 -2.94 -6.96 1.10
N ALA A 68 -4.09 -7.58 1.37
CA ALA A 68 -4.18 -8.84 2.10
C ALA A 68 -3.33 -9.96 1.48
N LYS A 69 -3.25 -10.03 0.15
CA LYS A 69 -2.36 -10.98 -0.55
C LYS A 69 -0.89 -10.64 -0.38
N GLU A 70 -0.52 -9.37 -0.47
CA GLU A 70 0.87 -8.95 -0.25
C GLU A 70 1.32 -9.16 1.20
N VAL A 71 0.41 -9.01 2.16
CA VAL A 71 0.62 -9.36 3.57
C VAL A 71 0.86 -10.85 3.72
N ALA A 72 0.03 -11.69 3.09
CA ALA A 72 0.22 -13.15 3.10
C ALA A 72 1.55 -13.58 2.45
N ARG A 73 2.09 -12.77 1.54
CA ARG A 73 3.44 -12.95 0.95
C ARG A 73 4.58 -12.37 1.79
N GLY A 74 4.29 -11.74 2.93
CA GLY A 74 5.28 -11.06 3.76
C GLY A 74 5.90 -9.82 3.12
N ARG A 75 5.24 -9.23 2.11
CA ARG A 75 5.74 -8.07 1.34
C ARG A 75 5.19 -6.72 1.79
N LEU A 76 4.06 -6.73 2.49
CA LEU A 76 3.53 -5.55 3.16
C LEU A 76 3.31 -5.86 4.64
N PRO A 77 3.45 -4.87 5.53
CA PRO A 77 2.95 -5.02 6.89
C PRO A 77 1.45 -5.31 6.82
N ALA A 78 0.93 -6.12 7.75
CA ALA A 78 -0.48 -6.52 7.82
C ALA A 78 -1.51 -5.39 7.96
N SER A 79 -1.07 -4.12 7.83
CA SER A 79 -1.51 -2.97 8.61
C SER A 79 -1.31 -3.28 10.09
N ALA A 80 -0.77 -2.33 10.86
CA ALA A 80 -0.57 -2.52 12.28
C ALA A 80 -1.89 -3.03 12.89
N ARG A 81 -1.91 -4.31 13.31
CA ARG A 81 -2.75 -4.72 14.43
C ARG A 81 -2.47 -3.64 15.45
N ALA A 82 -3.48 -2.81 15.75
CA ALA A 82 -3.38 -1.85 16.83
C ALA A 82 -2.67 -2.60 17.97
N PRO A 83 -1.59 -2.04 18.57
CA PRO A 83 -0.94 -2.74 19.67
C PRO A 83 -2.07 -3.19 20.58
N ASP A 84 -2.13 -4.49 20.86
CA ASP A 84 -3.12 -5.04 21.79
C ASP A 84 -3.15 -4.04 22.94
N ARG A 85 -4.27 -3.34 23.09
CA ARG A 85 -4.54 -2.70 24.37
C ARG A 85 -4.88 -3.85 25.29
N ASP A 86 -3.85 -4.61 25.65
CA ASP A 86 -3.77 -5.39 26.89
C ASP A 86 -3.68 -4.35 28.03
N GLY A 87 -4.70 -3.51 28.09
CA GLY A 87 -5.10 -2.78 29.27
C GLY A 87 -6.21 -3.61 29.90
N ASP A 88 -5.82 -4.72 30.51
CA ASP A 88 -6.60 -5.28 31.61
C ASP A 88 -5.65 -5.40 32.80
N SER A 89 -5.59 -4.32 33.59
CA SER A 89 -5.19 -4.42 35.00
C SER A 89 -6.37 -5.00 35.75
N PRO A 90 -6.16 -6.07 36.54
CA PRO A 90 -6.26 -5.83 37.98
C PRO A 90 -5.25 -6.65 38.81
N SER A 91 -4.61 -5.98 39.78
CA SER A 91 -4.40 -6.44 41.17
C SER A 91 -3.84 -5.29 42.00
#